data_AF-A0A1N7CHY9-F1
#
_entry.id   AF-A0A1N7CHY9-F1
#
_cell.length_a   1.000
_cell.length_b   1.000
_cell.length_c   1.000
_cell.angle_alpha   90.00
_cell.angle_beta   90.00
_cell.angle_gamma   90.00
#
_symmetry.space_group_name_H-M   'P 1'
#
loop_
_entity.id
_entity.type
_entity.pdbx_description
1 polymer ?
#
loop_
_entity_poly.entity_id
_entity_poly.type
_entity_poly.pdbx_seq_one_letter_code
_entity_poly.pdbx_strand_id
1 'polypeptide(L)'
;TAKEAGVRFFVTILFSALMGPALVVVVRNWMPGLFDSARAVAVLYGSDPALGFLFIAAPLMVAAGLPAWWVLGATVRWLDKRRDKDIGELARDAAAVVRDVRGGL
;
A
#
# COMPACT_ATOMS: atom_id res chain seq x y z
N THR A 1 16.51 -11.44 -3.86
CA THR A 1 17.65 -11.09 -4.75
C THR A 1 17.53 -9.66 -5.26
N ALA A 2 18.55 -9.05 -5.88
CA ALA A 2 18.49 -7.66 -6.38
C ALA A 2 17.29 -7.38 -7.31
N LYS A 3 16.94 -8.35 -8.17
CA LYS A 3 15.74 -8.32 -9.02
C LYS A 3 14.44 -8.18 -8.21
N GLU A 4 14.32 -8.93 -7.12
CA GLU A 4 13.15 -8.89 -6.23
C GLU A 4 13.04 -7.55 -5.50
N ALA A 5 14.17 -7.00 -5.03
CA ALA A 5 14.20 -5.68 -4.43
C ALA A 5 13.74 -4.60 -5.44
N GLY A 6 14.22 -4.67 -6.68
CA GLY A 6 13.81 -3.76 -7.75
C GLY A 6 12.30 -3.81 -8.05
N VAL A 7 11.72 -5.03 -8.13
CA VAL A 7 10.27 -5.21 -8.32
C VAL A 7 9.49 -4.63 -7.13
N ARG A 8 9.93 -4.86 -5.90
CA ARG A 8 9.28 -4.29 -4.71
C ARG A 8 9.32 -2.76 -4.72
N PHE A 9 10.46 -2.16 -5.06
CA PHE A 9 10.56 -0.70 -5.18
C PHE A 9 9.64 -0.15 -6.27
N PHE A 10 9.62 -0.75 -7.44
CA PHE A 10 8.75 -0.32 -8.55
C PHE A 10 7.27 -0.38 -8.16
N VAL A 11 6.83 -1.47 -7.54
CA VAL A 11 5.44 -1.64 -7.09
C VAL A 11 5.09 -0.67 -5.97
N THR A 12 6.00 -0.43 -5.01
CA THR A 12 5.82 0.60 -3.98
C THR A 12 5.65 2.00 -4.58
N ILE A 13 6.45 2.36 -5.60
CA ILE A 13 6.35 3.66 -6.28
C ILE A 13 5.00 3.79 -6.99
N LEU A 14 4.57 2.76 -7.73
CA LEU A 14 3.27 2.77 -8.41
C LEU A 14 2.12 2.91 -7.40
N PHE A 15 2.16 2.15 -6.30
CA PHE A 15 1.12 2.18 -5.29
C PHE A 15 1.11 3.53 -4.56
N SER A 16 2.28 4.08 -4.25
CA SER A 16 2.44 5.42 -3.68
C SER A 16 1.90 6.52 -4.61
N ALA A 17 2.18 6.45 -5.92
CA ALA A 17 1.69 7.41 -6.89
C ALA A 17 0.17 7.36 -7.09
N LEU A 18 -0.43 6.17 -7.06
CA LEU A 18 -1.87 5.98 -7.28
C LEU A 18 -2.69 6.19 -5.99
N MET A 19 -2.26 5.61 -4.88
CA MET A 19 -3.00 5.65 -3.60
C MET A 19 -2.58 6.80 -2.70
N GLY A 20 -1.38 7.35 -2.88
CA GLY A 20 -0.88 8.48 -2.09
C GLY A 20 -1.76 9.72 -2.20
N PRO A 21 -2.14 10.20 -3.40
CA PRO A 21 -3.05 11.33 -3.54
C PRO A 21 -4.41 11.07 -2.86
N ALA A 22 -4.95 9.86 -2.98
CA ALA A 22 -6.20 9.50 -2.32
C ALA A 22 -6.08 9.55 -0.79
N LEU A 23 -4.97 9.03 -0.24
CA LEU A 23 -4.71 9.10 1.19
C LEU A 23 -4.56 10.54 1.68
N VAL A 24 -3.86 11.40 0.91
CA VAL A 24 -3.74 12.83 1.23
C VAL A 24 -5.11 13.50 1.25
N VAL A 25 -5.99 13.18 0.31
CA VAL A 25 -7.37 13.71 0.29
C VAL A 25 -8.16 13.27 1.52
N VAL A 26 -8.10 11.98 1.87
CA VAL A 26 -8.79 11.45 3.06
C VAL A 26 -8.29 12.12 4.33
N VAL A 27 -6.97 12.19 4.51
CA VAL A 27 -6.37 12.80 5.70
C VAL A 27 -6.68 14.30 5.77
N ARG A 28 -6.65 15.01 4.64
CA ARG A 28 -7.04 16.43 4.60
C ARG A 28 -8.52 16.63 4.93
N ASN A 29 -9.39 15.72 4.51
CA ASN A 29 -10.82 15.79 4.81
C ASN A 29 -11.10 15.57 6.30
N TRP A 30 -10.37 14.67 6.95
CA TRP A 30 -10.55 14.38 8.39
C TRP A 30 -9.79 15.32 9.32
N MET A 31 -8.64 15.83 8.88
CA MET A 31 -7.76 16.69 9.67
C MET A 31 -7.33 17.93 8.85
N PRO A 32 -8.26 18.81 8.47
CA PRO A 32 -7.93 20.00 7.68
C PRO A 32 -6.93 20.90 8.40
N GLY A 33 -7.09 21.05 9.72
CA GLY A 33 -6.21 21.90 10.55
C GLY A 33 -4.74 21.48 10.57
N LEU A 34 -4.41 20.22 10.25
CA LEU A 34 -3.02 19.76 10.12
C LEU A 34 -2.33 20.46 8.93
N PHE A 35 -3.00 20.53 7.79
CA PHE A 35 -2.47 21.19 6.59
C PHE A 35 -2.46 22.71 6.73
N ASP A 36 -3.48 23.29 7.38
CA ASP A 36 -3.54 24.73 7.60
C ASP A 36 -2.43 25.19 8.55
N SER A 37 -2.18 24.44 9.63
CA SER A 37 -1.07 24.70 10.56
C SER A 37 0.29 24.59 9.86
N ALA A 38 0.50 23.54 9.06
CA ALA A 38 1.76 23.35 8.34
C ALA A 38 2.03 24.47 7.32
N ARG A 39 0.99 24.95 6.62
CA ARG A 39 1.08 26.11 5.74
C ARG A 39 1.40 27.39 6.50
N ALA A 40 0.76 27.62 7.64
CA ALA A 40 1.03 28.78 8.48
C ALA A 40 2.49 28.78 8.97
N VAL A 41 3.00 27.62 9.40
CA VAL A 41 4.40 27.45 9.78
C VAL A 41 5.34 27.78 8.61
N ALA A 42 5.07 27.29 7.40
CA ALA A 42 5.88 27.62 6.23
C ALA A 42 5.96 29.14 5.99
N VAL A 43 4.84 29.86 6.11
CA VAL A 43 4.81 31.34 5.98
C VAL A 43 5.62 32.01 7.09
N LEU A 44 5.55 31.53 8.33
CA LEU A 44 6.35 32.07 9.44
C LEU A 44 7.86 31.97 9.19
N TYR A 45 8.29 30.94 8.47
CA TYR A 45 9.68 30.76 8.05
C TYR A 45 10.01 31.46 6.71
N GLY A 46 9.13 32.33 6.21
CA GLY A 46 9.32 33.04 4.94
C GLY A 46 9.32 32.15 3.70
N SER A 47 8.77 30.94 3.82
CA SER A 47 8.71 29.94 2.75
C SER A 47 7.35 29.90 2.07
N ASP A 48 7.28 29.28 0.88
CA ASP A 48 6.02 29.08 0.17
C ASP A 48 5.07 28.17 0.99
N PRO A 49 3.79 28.56 1.22
CA PRO A 49 2.79 27.70 1.87
C PRO A 49 2.67 26.30 1.27
N ALA A 50 2.92 26.13 -0.04
CA ALA A 50 2.94 24.84 -0.72
C ALA A 50 3.97 23.89 -0.11
N LEU A 51 5.09 24.39 0.41
CA LEU A 51 6.07 23.57 1.13
C LEU A 51 5.48 23.00 2.42
N GLY A 52 4.71 23.79 3.17
CA GLY A 52 4.00 23.30 4.35
C GLY A 52 2.99 22.20 4.01
N PHE A 53 2.28 22.34 2.87
CA PHE A 53 1.40 21.28 2.38
C PHE A 53 2.18 20.01 2.02
N LEU A 54 3.29 20.14 1.29
CA LEU A 54 4.15 19.02 0.89
C LEU A 54 4.78 18.32 2.09
N PHE A 55 5.11 19.07 3.15
CA PHE A 55 5.67 18.52 4.38
C PHE A 55 4.75 17.49 5.06
N ILE A 56 3.43 17.65 4.89
CA ILE A 56 2.43 16.67 5.35
C ILE A 56 2.13 15.63 4.26
N ALA A 57 1.94 16.07 3.01
CA ALA A 57 1.50 15.21 1.94
C ALA A 57 2.55 14.16 1.52
N ALA A 58 3.84 14.53 1.46
CA ALA A 58 4.88 13.64 0.97
C ALA A 58 5.10 12.40 1.88
N PRO A 59 5.18 12.53 3.21
CA PRO A 59 5.21 11.35 4.10
C PRO A 59 3.99 10.45 3.95
N LEU A 60 2.78 11.02 3.76
CA LEU A 60 1.56 10.23 3.52
C LEU A 60 1.64 9.47 2.20
N MET A 61 2.12 10.10 1.14
CA MET A 61 2.31 9.43 -0.15
C MET A 61 3.30 8.26 -0.03
N VAL A 62 4.42 8.43 0.69
CA VAL A 62 5.37 7.35 0.95
C VAL A 62 4.72 6.24 1.77
N ALA A 63 3.98 6.59 2.82
CA ALA A 63 3.30 5.64 3.69
C ALA A 63 2.26 4.81 2.93
N ALA A 64 1.55 5.40 1.96
CA ALA A 64 0.62 4.69 1.09
C ALA A 64 1.30 3.59 0.27
N GLY A 65 2.61 3.70 -0.02
CA GLY A 65 3.39 2.67 -0.70
C GLY A 65 3.84 1.51 0.19
N LEU A 66 3.88 1.69 1.52
CA LEU A 66 4.38 0.66 2.45
C LEU A 66 3.60 -0.66 2.42
N PRO A 67 2.24 -0.68 2.33
CA PRO A 67 1.49 -1.92 2.20
C PRO A 67 1.90 -2.75 0.99
N ALA A 68 2.32 -2.10 -0.11
CA ALA A 68 2.72 -2.78 -1.33
C ALA A 68 3.96 -3.67 -1.12
N TRP A 69 4.88 -3.27 -0.24
CA TRP A 69 6.04 -4.06 0.15
C TRP A 69 5.65 -5.36 0.87
N TRP A 70 4.70 -5.27 1.82
CA TRP A 70 4.21 -6.41 2.59
C TRP A 70 3.38 -7.35 1.75
N VAL A 71 2.46 -6.82 0.95
CA VAL A 71 1.59 -7.62 0.07
C VAL A 71 2.43 -8.37 -0.95
N LEU A 72 3.42 -7.73 -1.60
CA LEU A 72 4.26 -8.41 -2.57
C LEU A 72 5.14 -9.47 -1.90
N GLY A 73 5.71 -9.18 -0.73
CA GLY A 73 6.48 -10.16 0.05
C GLY A 73 5.64 -11.37 0.50
N ALA A 74 4.40 -11.14 0.93
CA ALA A 74 3.46 -12.18 1.31
C ALA A 74 3.05 -13.03 0.09
N THR A 75 2.73 -12.40 -1.04
CA THR A 75 2.38 -13.09 -2.29
C THR A 75 3.52 -13.93 -2.82
N VAL A 76 4.76 -13.39 -2.85
CA VAL A 76 5.94 -14.15 -3.27
C VAL A 76 6.18 -15.35 -2.35
N ARG A 77 6.12 -15.18 -1.02
CA ARG A 77 6.24 -16.29 -0.08
C ARG A 77 5.13 -17.34 -0.25
N TRP A 78 3.91 -16.89 -0.52
CA TRP A 78 2.77 -17.78 -0.71
C TRP A 78 2.92 -18.61 -2.00
N LEU A 79 3.36 -17.98 -3.10
CA LEU A 79 3.65 -18.65 -4.36
C LEU A 79 4.83 -19.61 -4.24
N ASP A 80 5.91 -19.21 -3.56
CA ASP A 80 7.10 -20.04 -3.37
C ASP A 80 6.78 -21.29 -2.54
N LYS A 81 5.94 -21.16 -1.50
CA LYS A 81 5.45 -22.30 -0.70
C LYS A 81 4.54 -23.27 -1.50
N ARG A 82 4.03 -22.84 -2.65
CA ARG A 82 3.13 -23.64 -3.51
C ARG A 82 3.73 -23.89 -4.90
N ARG A 83 5.04 -23.68 -5.08
CA ARG A 83 5.70 -23.85 -6.37
C ARG A 83 5.56 -25.26 -6.94
N ASP A 84 5.46 -26.25 -6.07
CA ASP A 84 5.30 -27.67 -6.44
C ASP A 84 3.83 -28.10 -6.62
N LYS A 85 2.86 -27.20 -6.40
CA LYS A 85 1.42 -27.46 -6.56
C LYS A 85 0.90 -26.79 -7.84
N ASP A 86 0.31 -27.57 -8.73
CA ASP A 86 -0.37 -27.03 -9.91
C ASP A 86 -1.61 -26.19 -9.52
N ILE A 87 -1.92 -25.16 -10.31
CA ILE A 87 -3.13 -24.32 -10.14
C ILE A 87 -4.40 -25.19 -10.10
N GLY A 88 -4.40 -26.31 -10.84
CA GLY A 88 -5.49 -27.29 -10.84
C GLY A 88 -5.61 -28.14 -9.57
N GLU A 89 -4.52 -28.37 -8.83
CA GLU A 89 -4.56 -28.98 -7.49
C GLU A 89 -5.06 -27.99 -6.44
N LEU A 90 -4.64 -26.72 -6.55
CA LEU A 90 -5.15 -25.63 -5.72
C LEU A 90 -6.67 -25.44 -5.85
N ALA A 91 -7.19 -25.50 -7.08
CA ALA A 91 -8.62 -25.41 -7.34
C ALA A 91 -9.38 -26.63 -6.80
N ARG A 92 -8.79 -27.84 -6.90
CA ARG A 92 -9.37 -29.06 -6.31
C ARG A 92 -9.37 -29.04 -4.78
N ASP A 93 -8.28 -28.60 -4.14
CA ASP A 93 -8.21 -28.44 -2.68
C ASP A 93 -9.26 -27.41 -2.20
N ALA A 94 -9.39 -26.27 -2.89
CA ALA A 94 -10.39 -25.26 -2.55
C ALA A 94 -11.83 -25.80 -2.74
N ALA A 95 -12.09 -26.54 -3.82
CA ALA A 95 -13.39 -27.16 -4.06
C ALA A 95 -13.71 -28.26 -3.02
N ALA A 96 -12.72 -29.04 -2.59
CA ALA A 96 -12.88 -30.06 -1.57
C ALA A 96 -13.23 -29.43 -0.21
N VAL A 97 -12.53 -28.37 0.20
CA VAL A 97 -12.82 -27.63 1.44
C VAL A 97 -14.22 -27.03 1.42
N VAL A 98 -14.63 -26.40 0.31
CA VAL A 98 -15.98 -25.84 0.17
C VAL A 98 -17.05 -26.93 0.20
N ARG A 99 -16.77 -28.11 -0.37
CA ARG A 99 -17.71 -29.23 -0.38
C ARG A 99 -17.86 -29.88 0.99
N ASP A 100 -16.79 -30.01 1.77
CA ASP A 100 -16.84 -30.50 3.16
C ASP A 100 -17.65 -29.56 4.06
N VAL A 101 -17.43 -28.24 3.97
CA VAL A 101 -18.21 -27.25 4.73
C VAL A 101 -19.70 -27.32 4.40
N ARG A 102 -20.04 -27.64 3.14
CA ARG A 102 -21.42 -27.73 2.67
C ARG A 102 -22.08 -29.10 2.94
N GLY A 103 -21.28 -30.13 3.20
CA GLY A 103 -21.75 -31.47 3.58
C GLY A 103 -21.79 -31.71 5.10
N GLY A 104 -21.17 -30.83 5.89
CA GLY A 104 -21.24 -30.82 7.36
C GLY A 104 -22.35 -29.94 7.95
N LEU A 105 -23.19 -29.34 7.10
CA LEU A 105 -24.47 -28.67 7.44
C LEU A 105 -25.63 -29.59 7.02
#